data_AF-A0A7H4MKY9-F1
#
_entry.id   AF-A0A7H4MKY9-F1
#
_cell.length_a   1.000
_cell.length_b   1.000
_cell.length_c   1.000
_cell.angle_alpha   90.00
_cell.angle_beta   90.00
_cell.angle_gamma   90.00
#
_symmetry.space_group_name_H-M   'P 1'
#
loop_
_entity.id
_entity.type
_entity.pdbx_description
1 polymer ?
#
loop_
_entity_poly.entity_id
_entity_poly.type
_entity_poly.pdbx_seq_one_letter_code
_entity_poly.pdbx_strand_id
1 'polypeptide(L)' 'MSRFRHVELQYASRLLNHGPTILITSYDAPSDRRNVMAAAWSNAGGIRPAAGGYRGG' A
#
# COMPACT_ATOMS: atom_id res chain seq x y z
N MET A 1 -15.37 -2.43 -19.97
CA MET A 1 -15.18 -3.15 -18.68
C MET A 1 -13.83 -2.78 -18.10
N SER A 2 -13.74 -2.55 -16.78
CA SER A 2 -12.45 -2.26 -16.12
C SER A 2 -11.57 -3.51 -16.10
N ARG A 3 -10.28 -3.35 -16.39
CA ARG A 3 -9.26 -4.43 -16.28
C ARG A 3 -8.95 -4.78 -14.82
N PHE A 4 -9.28 -3.90 -13.87
CA PHE A 4 -8.99 -4.07 -12.45
C PHE A 4 -10.17 -4.68 -11.70
N ARG A 5 -9.87 -5.63 -10.80
CA ARG A 5 -10.84 -6.24 -9.87
C ARG A 5 -10.48 -5.82 -8.45
N HIS A 6 -11.50 -5.53 -7.65
CA HIS A 6 -11.29 -5.20 -6.24
C HIS A 6 -10.83 -6.43 -5.45
N VAL A 7 -10.00 -6.20 -4.43
CA VAL A 7 -9.56 -7.22 -3.47
C VAL A 7 -10.06 -6.78 -2.11
N GLU A 8 -10.91 -7.61 -1.48
CA GLU A 8 -11.38 -7.36 -0.12
C GLU A 8 -10.21 -7.15 0.84
N LEU A 9 -10.34 -6.20 1.76
CA LEU A 9 -9.24 -5.78 2.64
C LEU A 9 -8.68 -6.95 3.47
N GLN A 10 -9.53 -7.89 3.92
CA GLN A 10 -9.09 -9.08 4.65
C GLN A 10 -8.16 -10.01 3.85
N TYR A 11 -8.09 -9.85 2.53
CA TYR A 11 -7.26 -10.65 1.64
C TYR A 11 -6.08 -9.87 1.05
N ALA A 12 -5.96 -8.57 1.30
CA ALA A 12 -4.96 -7.71 0.68
C ALA A 12 -3.51 -8.16 0.95
N SER A 13 -3.22 -8.70 2.14
CA SER A 13 -1.88 -9.20 2.49
C SER A 13 -1.38 -10.31 1.56
N ARG A 14 -2.29 -11.10 0.96
CA ARG A 14 -1.93 -12.18 0.02
C ARG A 14 -1.21 -11.67 -1.23
N LEU A 15 -1.42 -10.40 -1.60
CA LEU A 15 -0.70 -9.77 -2.70
C LEU A 15 0.81 -9.63 -2.43
N LEU A 16 1.21 -9.61 -1.15
CA LEU A 16 2.60 -9.39 -0.72
C LEU A 16 3.24 -10.65 -0.13
N ASN A 17 2.45 -11.62 0.36
CA ASN A 17 2.94 -12.79 1.10
C ASN A 17 3.98 -13.66 0.37
N HIS A 18 4.03 -13.61 -0.96
CA HIS A 18 5.02 -14.36 -1.75
C HIS A 18 6.34 -13.59 -1.95
N GLY A 19 6.51 -12.44 -1.28
CA GLY A 19 7.72 -11.62 -1.31
C GLY A 19 8.08 -11.04 -2.69
N PRO A 20 7.15 -10.44 -3.45
CA PRO A 20 7.50 -9.81 -4.72
C PRO A 20 8.38 -8.58 -4.49
N THR A 21 9.24 -8.25 -5.46
CA THR A 21 9.80 -6.89 -5.55
C THR A 21 8.68 -5.94 -5.96
N ILE A 22 8.48 -4.86 -5.19
CA ILE A 22 7.39 -3.90 -5.41
C ILE A 22 7.90 -2.54 -5.89
N LEU A 23 6.99 -1.73 -6.45
CA LEU A 23 7.20 -0.31 -6.67
C LEU A 23 6.46 0.50 -5.59
N ILE A 24 7.17 1.41 -4.93
CA ILE A 24 6.63 2.38 -3.99
C ILE A 24 6.47 3.70 -4.74
N THR A 25 5.25 4.24 -4.76
CA THR A 25 4.94 5.54 -5.37
C THR A 25 4.57 6.55 -4.30
N SER A 26 5.10 7.77 -4.38
CA SER A 26 4.70 8.88 -3.52
C SER A 26 4.32 10.11 -4.33
N TYR A 27 3.49 10.96 -3.73
CA TYR A 27 3.08 12.25 -4.26
C TYR A 27 3.12 13.27 -3.13
N ASP A 28 3.83 14.38 -3.34
CA ASP A 28 3.92 15.51 -2.42
C ASP A 28 3.11 16.69 -2.96
N ALA A 29 1.97 16.98 -2.33
CA ALA A 29 1.02 17.96 -2.83
C ALA A 29 1.53 19.42 -2.80
N PRO A 30 2.21 19.91 -1.73
CA PRO A 30 2.81 21.23 -1.72
C PRO A 30 3.81 21.51 -2.85
N SER A 31 4.58 20.51 -3.28
CA SER A 31 5.60 20.68 -4.33
C SER A 31 5.23 20.11 -5.70
N ASP A 32 4.04 19.51 -5.83
CA ASP A 32 3.55 18.76 -7.00
C ASP A 32 4.56 17.71 -7.50
N ARG A 33 5.31 17.10 -6.58
CA ARG A 33 6.35 16.11 -6.92
C ARG A 33 5.83 14.69 -6.81
N ARG A 34 6.27 13.84 -7.74
CA ARG A 34 6.00 12.41 -7.76
C ARG A 34 7.31 11.64 -7.74
N ASN A 35 7.35 10.52 -7.03
CA ASN A 35 8.52 9.65 -6.99
C ASN A 35 8.13 8.18 -7.10
N VAL A 36 9.03 7.37 -7.64
CA VAL A 36 8.90 5.91 -7.75
C VAL A 36 10.20 5.25 -7.32
N MET A 37 10.12 4.26 -6.43
CA MET A 37 11.25 3.48 -5.94
C MET A 37 10.96 1.98 -6.03
N ALA A 38 11.93 1.18 -6.47
CA ALA A 38 11.86 -0.28 -6.36
C ALA A 38 12.31 -0.73 -4.96
N ALA A 39 11.55 -1.60 -4.30
CA ALA A 39 11.86 -2.13 -2.99
C ALA A 39 11.74 -3.66 -2.98
N ALA A 40 12.85 -4.34 -2.71
CA ALA A 40 12.89 -5.79 -2.52
C ALA A 40 12.51 -6.22 -1.09
N TRP A 41 12.61 -5.30 -0.12
CA TRP A 41 12.34 -5.57 1.29
C TRP A 41 11.07 -4.85 1.73
N SER A 42 9.93 -5.52 1.53
CA SER A 42 8.63 -5.07 2.01
C SER A 42 7.92 -6.24 2.67
N ASN A 43 7.45 -6.04 3.89
CA ASN A 43 6.75 -7.06 4.65
C ASN A 43 5.30 -6.61 4.86
N ALA A 44 4.34 -7.52 4.69
CA ALA A 44 2.96 -7.23 5.04
C ALA A 44 2.84 -7.04 6.57
N GLY A 45 2.15 -5.97 6.98
CA GLY A 45 1.73 -5.80 8.39
C GLY A 45 0.67 -6.84 8.79
N GLY A 46 0.18 -6.76 10.03
CA GLY A 46 -0.88 -7.63 10.52
C GLY A 46 -2.18 -7.55 9.69
N ILE A 47 -2.98 -8.61 9.71
CA ILE A 47 -4.24 -8.73 8.93
C ILE A 47 -5.34 -7.77 9.44
N ARG A 48 -5.15 -7.20 10.64
CA ARG A 48 -6.09 -6.22 11.20
C ARG A 48 -5.79 -4.85 10.58
N PRO A 49 -6.78 -4.21 9.92
CA PRO A 49 -6.59 -2.84 9.48
C PRO A 49 -6.23 -1.98 10.69
N ALA A 50 -5.30 -1.04 10.50
CA ALA A 50 -5.06 0.01 11.48
C ALA A 50 -6.40 0.73 11.67
N ALA A 51 -7.02 0.54 12.85
CA ALA A 51 -8.23 1.26 13.20
C ALA A 51 -7.90 2.75 13.05
N GLY A 52 -8.68 3.46 12.24
CA GLY A 52 -8.47 4.87 11.92
C GLY A 52 -8.59 5.76 13.16
N GLY A 53 -7.54 5.80 13.96
CA GLY A 53 -7.42 6.59 15.17
C GLY A 53 -6.56 7.82 14.92
N TYR A 54 -7.03 8.74 14.09
CA TYR A 54 -6.55 10.12 14.19
C TYR A 54 -7.18 10.74 15.45
N ARG A 55 -6.47 10.64 16.58
CA ARG A 55 -6.73 11.55 17.71
C ARG A 55 -6.06 12.88 17.38
N GLY A 56 -6.80 13.76 16.72
CA GLY A 56 -6.46 15.18 16.69
C GLY A 56 -6.67 15.77 18.08
N GLY A 57 -5.62 16.40 18.61
CA GLY A 57 -5.70 17.40 19.67
C GLY A 57 -5.49 18.79 19.07
#